data_AF-A0A2M7NNZ4-F1
#
_entry.id   AF-A0A2M7NNZ4-F1
#
_cell.length_a   1.000
_cell.length_b   1.000
_cell.length_c   1.000
_cell.angle_alpha   90.00
_cell.angle_beta   90.00
_cell.angle_gamma   90.00
#
_symmetry.space_group_name_H-M   'P 1'
#
loop_
_entity.id
_entity.type
_entity.pdbx_description
1 polymer ?
#
loop_
_entity_poly.entity_id
_entity_poly.type
_entity_poly.pdbx_seq_one_letter_code
_entity_poly.pdbx_strand_id
1 'polypeptide(L)'
;METENPLIEWQYSTEEWNEFVDIEKANKKEDNIYFGIAILLIVPFGLMFYRNTSYLFSLLFSIPFAVLIPVLRMKFSYKHLQKNVSNPHVKLFDAYMMINNHTIEVASRRKRIKSLKIIDAKNNKKLLEVDVQWKTRKGPTNDETRILIPENKLFEAEKLVNDFYKNND
;
A
#
# COMPACT_ATOMS: atom_id res chain seq x y z
N MET A 1 16.40 23.86 3.98
CA MET A 1 16.08 22.53 3.45
C MET A 1 16.97 22.36 2.25
N GLU A 2 18.02 21.54 2.35
CA GLU A 2 18.76 21.14 1.16
C GLU A 2 17.76 20.46 0.22
N THR A 3 17.71 20.91 -1.03
CA THR A 3 16.87 20.29 -2.05
C THR A 3 17.49 18.95 -2.39
N GLU A 4 17.07 17.89 -1.68
CA GLU A 4 17.39 16.52 -2.08
C GLU A 4 16.91 16.31 -3.52
N ASN A 5 17.79 15.74 -4.35
CA ASN A 5 17.40 15.39 -5.72
C ASN A 5 16.56 14.11 -5.67
N PRO A 6 15.40 14.05 -6.36
CA PRO A 6 14.59 12.85 -6.37
C PRO A 6 15.35 11.70 -7.07
N LEU A 7 15.23 10.50 -6.53
CA LEU A 7 15.71 9.26 -7.16
C LEU A 7 14.95 8.98 -8.45
N ILE A 8 13.64 9.25 -8.45
CA ILE A 8 12.77 9.24 -9.63
C ILE A 8 11.76 10.38 -9.55
N GLU A 9 11.44 10.94 -10.70
CA GLU A 9 10.35 11.90 -10.89
C GLU A 9 9.52 11.51 -12.10
N TRP A 10 8.28 11.11 -11.83
CA TRP A 10 7.33 10.66 -12.83
C TRP A 10 6.12 11.58 -12.87
N GLN A 11 5.72 11.96 -14.08
CA GLN A 11 4.50 12.70 -14.35
C GLN A 11 3.59 11.80 -15.17
N TYR A 12 2.29 11.91 -14.93
CA TYR A 12 1.29 11.07 -15.57
C TYR A 12 0.29 11.94 -16.30
N SER A 13 -0.30 11.39 -17.36
CA SER A 13 -1.58 11.93 -17.84
C SER A 13 -2.68 11.67 -16.81
N THR A 14 -3.74 12.47 -16.84
CA THR A 14 -4.92 12.27 -16.00
C THR A 14 -5.56 10.89 -16.23
N GLU A 15 -5.50 10.39 -17.47
CA GLU A 15 -6.05 9.09 -17.87
C GLU A 15 -5.27 7.94 -17.25
N GLU A 16 -3.94 7.93 -17.41
CA GLU A 16 -3.06 6.93 -16.79
C GLU A 16 -3.20 6.92 -15.26
N TRP A 17 -3.29 8.11 -14.65
CA TRP A 17 -3.48 8.22 -13.21
C TRP A 17 -4.83 7.66 -12.75
N ASN A 18 -5.89 7.95 -13.48
CA ASN A 18 -7.22 7.42 -13.18
C ASN A 18 -7.25 5.90 -13.28
N GLU A 19 -6.61 5.34 -14.30
CA GLU A 19 -6.46 3.89 -14.45
C GLU A 19 -5.68 3.28 -13.28
N PHE A 20 -4.56 3.90 -12.89
CA PHE A 20 -3.80 3.49 -11.70
C PHE A 20 -4.67 3.50 -10.44
N VAL A 21 -5.43 4.57 -10.20
CA VAL A 21 -6.30 4.68 -9.03
C VAL A 21 -7.38 3.59 -9.03
N ASP A 22 -7.90 3.19 -10.20
CA ASP A 22 -8.86 2.09 -10.31
C ASP A 22 -8.24 0.73 -9.99
N ILE A 23 -7.06 0.46 -10.56
CA ILE A 23 -6.32 -0.77 -10.29
C ILE A 23 -6.00 -0.88 -8.79
N GLU A 24 -5.44 0.18 -8.21
CA GLU A 24 -4.99 0.15 -6.82
C GLU A 24 -6.17 0.06 -5.84
N LYS A 25 -7.27 0.79 -6.08
CA LYS A 25 -8.49 0.66 -5.26
C LYS A 25 -9.12 -0.72 -5.38
N ALA A 26 -9.09 -1.34 -6.56
CA ALA A 26 -9.60 -2.69 -6.74
C ALA A 26 -8.77 -3.70 -5.93
N ASN A 27 -7.43 -3.62 -6.00
CA ASN A 27 -6.53 -4.47 -5.22
C ASN A 27 -6.78 -4.30 -3.70
N LYS A 28 -6.84 -3.06 -3.21
CA LYS A 28 -7.10 -2.81 -1.79
C LYS A 28 -8.51 -3.23 -1.34
N LYS A 29 -9.49 -3.23 -2.26
CA LYS A 29 -10.85 -3.73 -1.97
C LYS A 29 -10.83 -5.24 -1.79
N GLU A 30 -10.09 -5.94 -2.64
CA GLU A 30 -9.90 -7.39 -2.56
C GLU A 30 -9.22 -7.79 -1.23
N ASP A 31 -8.12 -7.13 -0.85
CA ASP A 31 -7.45 -7.33 0.44
C ASP A 31 -8.39 -7.13 1.63
N ASN A 32 -9.24 -6.10 1.54
CA ASN A 32 -10.20 -5.75 2.58
C ASN A 32 -11.34 -6.79 2.71
N ILE A 33 -11.73 -7.43 1.60
CA ILE A 33 -12.67 -8.56 1.63
C ILE A 33 -12.05 -9.75 2.33
N TYR A 34 -10.81 -10.11 1.97
CA TYR A 34 -10.09 -11.20 2.63
C TYR A 34 -9.91 -10.94 4.13
N PHE A 35 -9.62 -9.69 4.51
CA PHE A 35 -9.54 -9.31 5.91
C PHE A 35 -10.88 -9.47 6.65
N GLY A 36 -11.99 -9.08 6.02
CA GLY A 36 -13.34 -9.29 6.57
C GLY A 36 -13.67 -10.78 6.76
N ILE A 37 -13.35 -11.62 5.76
CA ILE A 37 -13.51 -13.07 5.85
C ILE A 37 -12.66 -13.65 7.00
N ALA A 38 -11.41 -13.20 7.14
CA ALA A 38 -10.54 -13.63 8.23
C ALA A 38 -11.11 -13.27 9.61
N ILE A 39 -11.75 -12.10 9.76
CA ILE A 39 -12.47 -11.73 10.99
C ILE A 39 -13.58 -12.73 11.28
N LEU A 40 -14.42 -13.05 10.29
CA LEU A 40 -15.55 -13.98 10.45
C LEU A 40 -15.11 -15.41 10.77
N LEU A 41 -13.90 -15.80 10.36
CA LEU A 41 -13.35 -17.10 10.70
C LEU A 41 -12.70 -17.08 12.09
N ILE A 42 -11.84 -16.11 12.39
CA ILE A 42 -10.99 -16.15 13.59
C ILE A 42 -11.72 -15.64 14.84
N VAL A 43 -12.47 -14.54 14.73
CA VAL A 43 -13.07 -13.87 15.90
C VAL A 43 -14.12 -14.73 16.57
N PRO A 44 -15.03 -15.44 15.85
CA PRO A 44 -16.01 -16.30 16.48
C PRO A 44 -15.37 -17.41 17.31
N PHE A 45 -14.35 -18.11 16.78
CA PHE A 45 -13.63 -19.12 17.55
C PHE A 45 -12.92 -18.51 18.77
N GLY A 46 -12.29 -17.34 18.62
CA GLY A 46 -11.70 -16.63 19.75
C GLY A 46 -12.72 -16.34 20.85
N LEU A 47 -13.89 -15.83 20.51
CA LEU A 47 -14.95 -15.56 21.49
C LEU A 47 -15.46 -16.84 22.14
N MET A 48 -15.66 -17.91 21.37
CA MET A 48 -16.06 -19.21 21.92
C MET A 48 -15.07 -19.72 22.97
N PHE A 49 -13.78 -19.76 22.66
CA PHE A 49 -12.78 -20.30 23.57
C PHE A 49 -12.52 -19.41 24.79
N TYR A 50 -12.50 -18.08 24.62
CA TYR A 50 -12.12 -17.15 25.70
C TYR A 50 -13.31 -16.61 26.50
N ARG A 51 -14.52 -16.64 25.96
CA ARG A 51 -15.74 -16.09 26.59
C ARG A 51 -16.85 -17.11 26.76
N ASN A 52 -16.63 -18.36 26.36
CA ASN A 52 -17.60 -19.46 26.47
C ASN A 52 -18.97 -19.11 25.85
N THR A 53 -18.95 -18.38 24.74
CA THR A 53 -20.16 -17.97 24.00
C THR A 53 -20.53 -19.01 22.94
N SER A 54 -21.80 -19.05 22.53
CA SER A 54 -22.21 -19.93 21.43
C SER A 54 -21.60 -19.47 20.10
N TYR A 55 -21.41 -20.40 19.16
CA TYR A 55 -20.89 -20.08 17.82
C TYR A 55 -21.76 -19.03 17.12
N LEU A 56 -23.09 -19.21 17.15
CA LEU A 56 -24.03 -18.30 16.48
C LEU A 56 -23.96 -16.88 17.04
N PHE A 57 -23.93 -16.72 18.37
CA PHE A 57 -23.82 -15.40 18.99
C PHE A 57 -22.48 -14.74 18.67
N SER A 58 -21.40 -15.52 18.71
CA SER A 58 -20.04 -15.05 18.38
C SER A 58 -19.93 -14.61 16.92
N LEU A 59 -20.55 -15.35 16.00
CA LEU A 59 -20.62 -15.01 14.58
C LEU A 59 -21.38 -13.71 14.36
N LEU A 60 -22.60 -13.60 14.92
CA LEU A 60 -23.41 -12.38 14.81
C LEU A 60 -22.68 -11.15 15.37
N PHE A 61 -21.98 -11.31 16.49
CA PHE A 61 -21.17 -10.24 17.07
C PHE A 61 -19.99 -9.83 16.19
N SER A 62 -19.39 -10.76 15.43
CA SER A 62 -18.24 -10.48 14.57
C SER A 62 -18.59 -9.75 13.26
N ILE A 63 -19.83 -9.90 12.76
CA ILE A 63 -20.27 -9.32 11.47
C ILE A 63 -20.07 -7.79 11.41
N PRO A 64 -20.51 -7.00 12.41
CA PRO A 64 -20.28 -5.56 12.40
C PRO A 64 -18.80 -5.19 12.23
N PHE A 65 -17.89 -5.91 12.88
CA PHE A 65 -16.44 -5.65 12.78
C PHE A 65 -15.86 -6.09 11.44
N ALA A 66 -16.33 -7.21 10.89
CA ALA A 66 -15.94 -7.70 9.58
C ALA A 66 -16.30 -6.74 8.44
N VAL A 67 -17.32 -5.89 8.63
CA VAL A 67 -17.68 -4.83 7.68
C VAL A 67 -17.03 -3.50 8.04
N LEU A 68 -17.13 -3.09 9.30
CA LEU A 68 -16.70 -1.76 9.76
C LEU A 68 -15.19 -1.56 9.60
N ILE A 69 -14.37 -2.53 10.03
CA ILE A 69 -12.90 -2.37 9.99
C ILE A 69 -12.40 -2.21 8.54
N PRO A 70 -12.78 -3.07 7.57
CA PRO A 70 -12.41 -2.87 6.17
C PRO A 70 -12.89 -1.55 5.57
N VAL A 71 -14.12 -1.10 5.89
CA VAL A 71 -14.65 0.19 5.41
C VAL A 71 -13.83 1.36 5.95
N LEU A 72 -13.51 1.36 7.25
CA LEU A 72 -12.68 2.39 7.85
C LEU A 72 -11.27 2.39 7.25
N ARG A 73 -10.66 1.22 7.05
CA ARG A 73 -9.35 1.10 6.39
C ARG A 73 -9.38 1.72 5.01
N MET A 74 -10.40 1.41 4.20
CA MET A 74 -10.54 1.98 2.85
C MET A 74 -10.68 3.51 2.88
N LYS A 75 -11.46 4.04 3.82
CA LYS A 75 -11.75 5.48 3.92
C LYS A 75 -10.54 6.30 4.37
N PHE A 76 -9.73 5.78 5.30
CA PHE A 76 -8.64 6.54 5.89
C PHE A 76 -7.27 6.27 5.26
N SER A 77 -6.95 5.02 4.92
CA SER A 77 -5.62 4.65 4.44
C SER A 77 -5.36 5.12 3.00
N TYR A 78 -6.41 5.26 2.18
CA TYR A 78 -6.27 5.50 0.74
C TYR A 78 -6.82 6.85 0.29
N LYS A 79 -6.88 7.83 1.20
CA LYS A 79 -7.41 9.18 0.91
C LYS A 79 -6.63 9.92 -0.19
N HIS A 80 -5.36 9.57 -0.39
CA HIS A 80 -4.49 10.17 -1.42
C HIS A 80 -4.75 9.60 -2.83
N LEU A 81 -5.42 8.45 -2.96
CA LEU A 81 -5.79 7.87 -4.25
C LEU A 81 -7.06 8.53 -4.80
N GLN A 82 -6.92 9.73 -5.36
CA GLN A 82 -8.02 10.52 -5.91
C GLN A 82 -7.98 10.49 -7.44
N LYS A 83 -9.16 10.35 -8.06
CA LYS A 83 -9.30 10.48 -9.51
C LYS A 83 -9.34 11.95 -9.92
N ASN A 84 -9.08 12.22 -11.20
CA ASN A 84 -9.16 13.53 -11.84
C ASN A 84 -8.25 14.58 -11.20
N VAL A 85 -7.09 14.15 -10.70
CA VAL A 85 -6.05 15.06 -10.24
C VAL A 85 -5.44 15.76 -11.45
N SER A 86 -5.27 17.08 -11.37
CA SER A 86 -4.57 17.86 -12.40
C SER A 86 -3.06 17.68 -12.23
N ASN A 87 -2.36 17.40 -13.33
CA ASN A 87 -0.92 17.14 -13.37
C ASN A 87 -0.44 16.15 -12.29
N PRO A 88 -0.94 14.90 -12.31
CA PRO A 88 -0.51 13.90 -11.36
C PRO A 88 0.99 13.66 -11.46
N HIS A 89 1.66 13.60 -10.31
CA HIS A 89 3.10 13.40 -10.25
C HIS A 89 3.49 12.60 -9.02
N VAL A 90 4.56 11.82 -9.18
CA VAL A 90 5.19 11.05 -8.12
C VAL A 90 6.67 11.37 -8.10
N LYS A 91 7.20 11.64 -6.90
CA LYS A 91 8.63 11.80 -6.66
C LYS A 91 9.05 10.85 -5.55
N LEU A 92 10.13 10.11 -5.77
CA LEU A 92 10.73 9.27 -4.73
C LEU A 92 12.06 9.90 -4.30
N PHE A 93 12.25 10.01 -2.99
CA PHE A 93 13.49 10.43 -2.35
C PHE A 93 13.97 9.30 -1.44
N ASP A 94 15.19 9.42 -0.89
CA ASP A 94 15.75 8.40 0.00
C ASP A 94 14.90 8.19 1.26
N ALA A 95 14.36 9.28 1.82
CA ALA A 95 13.60 9.26 3.07
C ALA A 95 12.08 9.19 2.89
N TYR A 96 11.53 9.73 1.79
CA TYR A 96 10.09 9.81 1.58
C TYR A 96 9.71 9.71 0.10
N MET A 97 8.46 9.36 -0.14
CA MET A 97 7.80 9.40 -1.44
C MET A 97 6.71 10.46 -1.41
N MET A 98 6.59 11.24 -2.47
CA MET A 98 5.55 12.26 -2.63
C MET A 98 4.63 11.87 -3.78
N ILE A 99 3.34 11.77 -3.51
CA ILE A 99 2.28 11.42 -4.47
C ILE A 99 1.25 12.54 -4.45
N ASN A 100 1.18 13.36 -5.50
CA ASN A 100 0.20 14.46 -5.60
C ASN A 100 0.11 15.33 -4.31
N ASN A 101 1.25 15.80 -3.82
CA ASN A 101 1.43 16.55 -2.57
C ASN A 101 1.16 15.76 -1.26
N HIS A 102 0.91 14.45 -1.33
CA HIS A 102 0.87 13.58 -0.16
C HIS A 102 2.23 12.93 0.08
N THR A 103 2.81 13.15 1.26
CA THR A 103 4.10 12.58 1.64
C THR A 103 3.90 11.26 2.39
N ILE A 104 4.59 10.23 1.93
CA ILE A 104 4.68 8.91 2.54
C ILE A 104 6.13 8.70 2.95
N GLU A 105 6.41 8.66 4.25
CA GLU A 105 7.75 8.35 4.76
C GLU A 105 8.14 6.91 4.38
N VAL A 106 9.29 6.70 3.74
CA VAL A 106 9.79 5.38 3.32
C VAL A 106 11.03 4.94 4.10
N ALA A 107 11.84 5.90 4.58
CA ALA A 107 12.97 5.62 5.44
C ALA A 107 13.14 6.68 6.53
N SER A 108 13.49 6.23 7.73
CA SER A 108 13.84 7.06 8.88
C SER A 108 14.59 6.24 9.92
N ARG A 109 14.81 6.80 11.11
CA ARG A 109 15.48 6.08 12.22
C ARG A 109 14.79 4.76 12.59
N ARG A 110 13.48 4.64 12.38
CA ARG A 110 12.69 3.44 12.77
C ARG A 110 12.07 2.71 11.59
N LYS A 111 12.17 3.26 10.38
CA LYS A 111 11.51 2.79 9.16
C LYS A 111 12.55 2.61 8.06
N ARG A 112 12.47 1.54 7.28
CA ARG A 112 13.37 1.28 6.15
C ARG A 112 12.61 0.67 4.99
N ILE A 113 13.09 0.89 3.78
CA ILE A 113 12.66 0.12 2.62
C ILE A 113 13.19 -1.31 2.81
N LYS A 114 12.29 -2.28 2.89
CA LYS A 114 12.61 -3.70 3.03
C LYS A 114 12.84 -4.35 1.68
N SER A 115 12.02 -4.01 0.68
CA SER A 115 12.21 -4.45 -0.69
C SER A 115 11.61 -3.49 -1.68
N LEU A 116 12.22 -3.42 -2.86
CA LEU A 116 11.73 -2.70 -4.02
C LEU A 116 11.55 -3.69 -5.17
N LYS A 117 10.37 -3.72 -5.81
CA LYS A 117 10.05 -4.69 -6.85
C LYS A 117 9.17 -4.10 -7.93
N ILE A 118 9.31 -4.59 -9.15
CA ILE A 118 8.35 -4.37 -10.22
C ILE A 118 7.38 -5.54 -10.23
N ILE A 119 6.08 -5.24 -10.18
CA ILE A 119 5.02 -6.24 -10.23
C ILE A 119 4.10 -5.97 -11.42
N ASP A 120 3.56 -7.03 -11.99
CA ASP A 120 2.53 -6.92 -13.03
C ASP A 120 1.17 -6.67 -12.39
N ALA A 121 0.40 -5.78 -13.01
CA ALA A 121 -0.97 -5.46 -12.63
C ALA A 121 -1.94 -5.77 -13.77
N LYS A 122 -3.24 -5.57 -13.49
CA LYS A 122 -4.29 -5.69 -14.51
C LYS A 122 -4.00 -4.74 -15.68
N ASN A 123 -4.50 -5.08 -16.88
CA ASN A 123 -4.32 -4.33 -18.12
C ASN A 123 -2.87 -4.21 -18.62
N ASN A 124 -2.01 -5.20 -18.34
CA ASN A 124 -0.58 -5.19 -18.74
C ASN A 124 0.21 -3.98 -18.21
N LYS A 125 -0.28 -3.34 -17.15
CA LYS A 125 0.42 -2.25 -16.47
C LYS A 125 1.42 -2.82 -15.48
N LYS A 126 2.51 -2.10 -15.25
CA LYS A 126 3.54 -2.45 -14.28
C LYS A 126 3.53 -1.46 -13.13
N LEU A 127 3.63 -1.96 -11.90
CA LEU A 127 3.69 -1.14 -10.70
C LEU A 127 5.07 -1.30 -10.04
N LEU A 128 5.60 -0.20 -9.51
CA LEU A 128 6.72 -0.23 -8.59
C LEU A 128 6.16 -0.39 -7.18
N GLU A 129 6.44 -1.52 -6.55
CA GLU A 129 6.09 -1.82 -5.17
C GLU A 129 7.26 -1.48 -4.24
N VAL A 130 6.98 -0.60 -3.27
CA VAL A 130 7.86 -0.22 -2.18
C VAL A 130 7.32 -0.87 -0.89
N ASP A 131 7.96 -1.95 -0.43
CA ASP A 131 7.67 -2.57 0.86
C ASP A 131 8.51 -1.86 1.94
N VAL A 132 7.84 -1.22 2.89
CA VAL A 132 8.45 -0.46 3.96
C VAL A 132 8.24 -1.15 5.29
N GLN A 133 9.32 -1.41 6.02
CA GLN A 133 9.30 -2.07 7.33
C GLN A 133 9.70 -1.12 8.46
N TRP A 134 8.99 -1.17 9.58
CA TRP A 134 9.38 -0.54 10.83
C TRP A 134 9.26 -1.48 12.02
N LYS A 135 10.04 -1.23 13.08
CA LYS A 135 9.96 -2.03 14.31
C LYS A 135 8.88 -1.48 15.23
N THR A 136 8.00 -2.36 15.71
CA THR A 136 7.06 -2.08 16.81
C THR A 136 7.47 -2.87 18.06
N ARG A 137 6.81 -2.60 19.19
CA ARG A 137 7.01 -3.39 20.43
C ARG A 137 6.70 -4.88 20.26
N LYS A 138 5.86 -5.25 19.29
CA LYS A 138 5.42 -6.62 19.02
C LYS A 138 6.16 -7.28 17.86
N GLY A 139 7.19 -6.64 17.32
CA GLY A 139 7.94 -7.13 16.17
C GLY A 139 7.87 -6.19 14.96
N PRO A 140 8.45 -6.59 13.82
CA PRO A 140 8.41 -5.80 12.60
C PRO A 140 6.99 -5.71 12.05
N THR A 141 6.65 -4.55 11.50
CA THR A 141 5.43 -4.30 10.74
C THR A 141 5.83 -3.77 9.37
N ASN A 142 5.10 -4.19 8.34
CA ASN A 142 5.35 -3.83 6.95
C ASN A 142 4.14 -3.08 6.39
N ASP A 143 4.37 -2.21 5.42
CA ASP A 143 3.35 -1.59 4.60
C ASP A 143 3.84 -1.49 3.16
N GLU A 144 2.92 -1.71 2.23
CA GLU A 144 3.19 -1.78 0.81
C GLU A 144 2.57 -0.59 0.11
N THR A 145 3.41 0.24 -0.48
CA THR A 145 2.97 1.33 -1.36
C THR A 145 3.34 1.02 -2.79
N ARG A 146 2.37 1.13 -3.70
CA ARG A 146 2.56 0.88 -5.12
C ARG A 146 2.36 2.17 -5.90
N ILE A 147 3.14 2.36 -6.95
CA ILE A 147 2.97 3.44 -7.91
C ILE A 147 3.02 2.89 -9.32
N LEU A 148 2.25 3.48 -10.23
CA LEU A 148 2.30 3.10 -11.65
C LEU A 148 3.66 3.46 -12.24
N ILE A 149 4.26 2.55 -12.99
CA ILE A 149 5.44 2.83 -13.80
C ILE A 149 4.94 3.31 -15.17
N PRO A 150 5.21 4.57 -15.57
CA PRO A 150 4.90 5.02 -16.93
C PRO A 150 5.58 4.13 -17.97
N GLU A 151 4.95 3.91 -19.12
CA GLU A 151 5.46 2.97 -20.13
C GLU A 151 6.86 3.33 -20.62
N ASN A 152 7.17 4.62 -20.72
CA ASN A 152 8.49 5.14 -21.11
C ASN A 152 9.52 5.18 -19.97
N LYS A 153 9.15 4.77 -18.73
CA LYS A 153 10.01 4.81 -17.54
C LYS A 153 10.36 3.43 -16.99
N LEU A 154 10.04 2.36 -17.71
CA LEU A 154 10.34 1.00 -17.26
C LEU A 154 11.84 0.77 -17.00
N PHE A 155 12.71 1.23 -17.91
CA PHE A 155 14.16 1.11 -17.75
C PHE A 155 14.69 1.86 -16.52
N GLU A 156 14.12 3.03 -16.22
CA GLU A 156 14.46 3.82 -15.02
C GLU A 156 14.06 3.07 -13.74
N ALA A 157 12.86 2.45 -13.74
CA ALA A 157 12.39 1.64 -12.63
C ALA A 157 13.27 0.39 -12.42
N GLU A 158 13.65 -0.31 -13.49
CA GLU A 158 14.54 -1.47 -13.42
C GLU A 158 15.92 -1.10 -12.87
N LYS A 159 16.47 0.05 -13.31
CA LYS A 159 17.73 0.57 -12.79
C LYS A 159 17.62 0.86 -11.30
N LEU A 160 16.57 1.55 -10.85
CA LEU A 160 16.33 1.85 -9.44
C LEU A 160 16.29 0.58 -8.57
N VAL A 161 15.58 -0.45 -9.04
CA VAL A 161 15.50 -1.75 -8.35
C VAL A 161 16.86 -2.43 -8.26
N ASN A 162 17.62 -2.45 -9.35
CA ASN A 162 18.95 -3.04 -9.37
C ASN A 162 19.93 -2.31 -8.45
N ASP A 163 19.93 -0.98 -8.48
CA ASP A 163 20.80 -0.15 -7.63
C ASP A 163 20.44 -0.31 -6.14
N PHE A 164 19.14 -0.48 -5.81
CA PHE A 164 18.71 -0.76 -4.45
C PHE A 164 19.30 -2.06 -3.90
N TYR A 165 19.29 -3.16 -4.68
CA TYR A 165 19.84 -4.44 -4.19
C TYR A 165 21.37 -4.44 -4.16
N LYS A 166 22.04 -3.83 -5.13
CA LYS A 166 23.51 -3.71 -5.12
C LYS A 166 24.05 -2.96 -3.90
N ASN A 167 23.33 -1.96 -3.42
CA ASN A 167 23.75 -1.15 -2.28
C ASN A 167 23.37 -1.76 -0.92
N ASN A 168 22.54 -2.81 -0.90
CA ASN A 168 22.10 -3.51 0.31
C ASN A 168 22.71 -4.90 0.49
N ASP A 169 23.52 -5.37 -0.46
CA ASP A 169 24.42 -6.52 -0.34
C ASP A 169 25.76 -6.11 0.30
#